data_AF-A0AAJ3HF76-F1
#
_entry.id   AF-A0AAJ3HF76-F1
#
_cell.length_a   1.000
_cell.length_b   1.000
_cell.length_c   1.000
_cell.angle_alpha   90.00
_cell.angle_beta   90.00
_cell.angle_gamma   90.00
#
_symmetry.space_group_name_H-M   'P 1'
#
loop_
_entity.id
_entity.type
_entity.pdbx_description
1 polymer ?
#
loop_
_entity_poly.entity_id
_entity_poly.type
_entity_poly.pdbx_seq_one_letter_code
_entity_poly.pdbx_strand_id
1 'polypeptide(L)'
;MSSDERYHAPQSEGLGSGTGQEAPELWNPNAAACWSLLFSPVFGAALHMLNARAMGDKELEKLNKGFLWGMVVVILAAIPVILIFDIANNVLSIALLGAWYSAVGRKQVTLVKDKFDTNYPRRSWGKPILFGILGVGGLFLYASVVVFILILMGAPSS
;
A
#
# COMPACT_ATOMS: atom_id res chain seq x y z
N MET A 1 34.99 38.08 -41.04
CA MET A 1 33.87 37.65 -40.20
C MET A 1 33.52 36.22 -40.59
N SER A 2 33.91 35.25 -39.76
CA SER A 2 33.71 33.81 -40.02
C SER A 2 32.37 33.39 -39.41
N SER A 3 31.54 32.77 -40.24
CA SER A 3 30.18 32.32 -39.98
C SER A 3 30.17 30.95 -39.29
N ASP A 4 30.54 30.92 -38.01
CA ASP A 4 30.58 29.71 -37.17
C ASP A 4 29.73 29.84 -35.88
N GLU A 5 28.63 30.58 -35.93
CA GLU A 5 27.56 30.46 -34.93
C GLU A 5 26.74 29.19 -35.21
N ARG A 6 27.32 28.04 -34.83
CA ARG A 6 26.57 26.80 -34.68
C ARG A 6 25.46 27.05 -33.67
N TYR A 7 24.21 26.97 -34.13
CA TYR A 7 23.03 26.92 -33.28
C TYR A 7 23.21 25.83 -32.22
N HIS A 8 23.49 26.24 -30.99
CA HIS A 8 23.37 25.39 -29.82
C HIS A 8 21.88 25.37 -29.45
N ALA A 9 21.22 24.24 -29.65
CA ALA A 9 19.88 24.04 -29.11
C ALA A 9 19.93 24.36 -27.60
N PRO A 10 18.97 25.12 -27.05
CA PRO A 10 18.92 25.33 -25.61
C PRO A 10 18.86 23.96 -24.98
N GLN A 11 19.90 23.62 -24.19
CA GLN A 11 19.79 22.54 -23.22
C GLN A 11 18.50 22.85 -22.48
N SER A 12 17.55 21.90 -22.49
CA SER A 12 16.36 22.00 -21.67
C SER A 12 16.87 22.08 -20.24
N GLU A 13 17.05 23.32 -19.76
CA GLU A 13 17.24 23.64 -18.37
C GLU A 13 16.17 22.84 -17.66
N GLY A 14 16.63 21.84 -16.92
CA GLY A 14 15.78 21.06 -16.05
C GLY A 14 14.96 22.08 -15.28
N LEU A 15 13.68 22.15 -15.59
CA LEU A 15 12.67 22.76 -14.76
C LEU A 15 12.73 21.96 -13.46
N GLY A 16 13.65 22.38 -12.61
CA GLY A 16 13.82 21.89 -11.27
C GLY A 16 12.49 22.12 -10.60
N SER A 17 11.72 21.04 -10.48
CA SER A 17 10.63 20.96 -9.54
C SER A 17 11.16 21.45 -8.21
N GLY A 18 10.56 22.51 -7.68
CA GLY A 18 11.08 23.28 -6.55
C GLY A 18 11.65 22.40 -5.43
N THR A 19 12.80 22.85 -4.92
CA THR A 19 13.75 22.17 -4.02
C THR A 19 14.70 21.23 -4.79
N GLY A 20 15.99 21.57 -4.85
CA GLY A 20 17.05 20.75 -5.45
C GLY A 20 17.34 19.44 -4.69
N GLN A 21 16.31 18.78 -4.16
CA GLN A 21 16.35 17.42 -3.65
C GLN A 21 15.88 16.49 -4.76
N GLU A 22 16.72 15.52 -5.12
CA GLU A 22 16.33 14.43 -6.01
C GLU A 22 15.06 13.73 -5.49
N ALA A 23 14.16 13.38 -6.41
CA ALA A 23 12.92 12.69 -6.08
C ALA A 23 13.23 11.38 -5.33
N PRO A 24 12.55 11.09 -4.20
CA PRO A 24 12.84 9.90 -3.42
C PRO A 24 12.46 8.64 -4.21
N GLU A 25 13.14 7.53 -3.91
CA GLU A 25 12.75 6.23 -4.41
C GLU A 25 11.43 5.77 -3.81
N LEU A 26 10.45 5.46 -4.66
CA LEU A 26 9.09 5.08 -4.24
C LEU A 26 8.59 3.83 -4.98
N TRP A 27 7.65 3.11 -4.37
CA TRP A 27 6.78 2.20 -5.12
C TRP A 27 5.66 2.99 -5.77
N ASN A 28 5.24 2.59 -6.98
CA ASN A 28 4.10 3.22 -7.62
C ASN A 28 2.83 3.05 -6.75
N PRO A 29 2.18 4.14 -6.30
CA PRO A 29 1.10 4.06 -5.32
C PRO A 29 -0.18 3.44 -5.90
N ASN A 30 -0.42 3.55 -7.22
CA ASN A 30 -1.53 2.87 -7.90
C ASN A 30 -1.27 1.36 -7.97
N ALA A 31 -0.06 0.95 -8.34
CA ALA A 31 0.31 -0.46 -8.35
C ALA A 31 0.19 -1.08 -6.94
N ALA A 32 0.60 -0.36 -5.88
CA ALA A 32 0.41 -0.81 -4.50
C ALA A 32 -1.08 -1.02 -4.16
N ALA A 33 -1.97 -0.13 -4.60
CA ALA A 33 -3.41 -0.30 -4.42
C ALA A 33 -3.93 -1.52 -5.20
N CYS A 34 -3.49 -1.75 -6.44
CA CYS A 34 -3.86 -2.94 -7.21
C CYS A 34 -3.40 -4.24 -6.55
N TRP A 35 -2.15 -4.30 -6.09
CA TRP A 35 -1.64 -5.46 -5.35
C TRP A 35 -2.39 -5.73 -4.03
N SER A 36 -3.04 -4.70 -3.47
CA SER A 36 -3.85 -4.86 -2.27
C SER A 36 -5.14 -5.65 -2.50
N LEU A 37 -5.63 -5.71 -3.75
CA LEU A 37 -6.75 -6.59 -4.12
C LEU A 37 -6.34 -8.07 -4.04
N LEU A 38 -5.08 -8.38 -4.38
CA LEU A 38 -4.57 -9.74 -4.36
C LEU A 38 -4.15 -10.18 -2.95
N PHE A 39 -3.46 -9.30 -2.20
CA PHE A 39 -2.92 -9.64 -0.89
C PHE A 39 -3.86 -9.21 0.24
N SER A 40 -3.95 -7.90 0.49
CA SER A 40 -4.87 -7.31 1.47
C SER A 40 -4.79 -5.79 1.45
N PRO A 41 -5.78 -5.07 1.99
CA PRO A 41 -5.68 -3.63 2.26
C PRO A 41 -4.51 -3.25 3.18
N VAL A 42 -4.11 -4.16 4.09
CA VAL A 42 -2.95 -4.02 4.99
C VAL A 42 -1.66 -3.85 4.17
N PHE A 43 -1.52 -4.59 3.07
CA PHE A 43 -0.37 -4.49 2.16
C PHE A 43 -0.24 -3.09 1.56
N GLY A 44 -1.34 -2.55 1.03
CA GLY A 44 -1.38 -1.20 0.45
C GLY A 44 -1.05 -0.13 1.46
N ALA A 45 -1.66 -0.20 2.65
CA ALA A 45 -1.40 0.74 3.74
C ALA A 45 0.07 0.69 4.19
N ALA A 46 0.69 -0.49 4.24
CA ALA A 46 2.12 -0.63 4.58
C ALA A 46 3.01 0.07 3.53
N LEU A 47 2.79 -0.19 2.25
CA LEU A 47 3.58 0.43 1.18
C LEU A 47 3.35 1.94 1.12
N HIS A 48 2.12 2.40 1.30
CA HIS A 48 1.83 3.83 1.34
C HIS A 48 2.45 4.50 2.58
N MET A 49 2.49 3.84 3.74
CA MET A 49 3.23 4.33 4.90
C MET A 49 4.73 4.49 4.59
N LEU A 50 5.34 3.50 3.94
CA LEU A 50 6.77 3.54 3.60
C LEU A 50 7.10 4.59 2.53
N ASN A 51 6.22 4.75 1.53
CA ASN A 51 6.33 5.83 0.56
C ASN A 51 6.21 7.20 1.23
N ALA A 52 5.23 7.39 2.12
CA ALA A 52 5.08 8.65 2.87
C ALA A 52 6.32 8.97 3.71
N ARG A 53 6.89 7.96 4.36
CA ARG A 53 8.17 8.08 5.08
C ARG A 53 9.30 8.54 4.15
N ALA A 54 9.43 7.93 2.98
CA ALA A 54 10.45 8.29 2.00
C ALA A 54 10.27 9.71 1.45
N MET A 55 9.03 10.18 1.33
CA MET A 55 8.71 11.57 0.97
C MET A 55 8.87 12.57 2.14
N GLY A 56 9.19 12.10 3.35
CA GLY A 56 9.25 12.95 4.55
C GLY A 56 7.89 13.43 5.07
N ASP A 57 6.78 12.90 4.53
CA ASP A 57 5.42 13.29 4.91
C ASP A 57 4.96 12.54 6.16
N LYS A 58 5.19 13.14 7.33
CA LYS A 58 4.90 12.54 8.65
C LYS A 58 3.42 12.35 8.92
N GLU A 59 2.58 13.24 8.41
CA GLU A 59 1.13 13.13 8.59
C GLU A 59 0.59 11.96 7.76
N LEU A 60 0.99 11.86 6.49
CA LEU A 60 0.57 10.76 5.63
C LEU A 60 1.14 9.41 6.08
N GLU A 61 2.36 9.40 6.64
CA GLU A 61 2.95 8.21 7.27
C GLU A 61 2.09 7.76 8.46
N LYS A 62 1.76 8.68 9.37
CA LYS A 62 0.95 8.40 10.58
C LYS A 62 -0.44 7.88 10.22
N LEU A 63 -1.10 8.50 9.24
CA LEU A 63 -2.43 8.08 8.79
C LEU A 63 -2.40 6.66 8.22
N ASN A 64 -1.46 6.37 7.32
CA ASN A 64 -1.33 5.02 6.76
C ASN A 64 -0.95 3.98 7.82
N LYS A 65 -0.12 4.33 8.79
CA LYS A 65 0.20 3.47 9.94
C LYS A 65 -1.03 3.18 10.79
N GLY A 66 -1.91 4.16 10.98
CA GLY A 66 -3.18 3.98 11.68
C GLY A 66 -4.10 2.99 10.97
N PHE A 67 -4.29 3.15 9.66
CA PHE A 67 -5.06 2.21 8.84
C PHE A 67 -4.43 0.81 8.81
N LEU A 68 -3.10 0.73 8.69
CA LEU A 68 -2.37 -0.54 8.71
C LEU A 68 -2.73 -1.36 9.95
N TRP A 69 -2.53 -0.78 11.14
CA TRP A 69 -2.81 -1.50 12.40
C TRP A 69 -4.29 -1.67 12.67
N GLY A 70 -5.12 -0.68 12.33
CA GLY A 70 -6.57 -0.79 12.46
C GLY A 70 -7.14 -1.95 11.64
N MET A 71 -6.69 -2.12 10.40
CA MET A 71 -7.08 -3.24 9.55
C MET A 71 -6.55 -4.58 10.05
N VAL A 72 -5.32 -4.64 10.55
CA VAL A 72 -4.78 -5.88 11.16
C VAL A 72 -5.68 -6.31 12.32
N VAL A 73 -6.03 -5.40 13.22
CA VAL A 73 -6.92 -5.70 14.35
C VAL A 73 -8.29 -6.16 13.87
N VAL A 74 -8.90 -5.44 12.92
CA VAL A 74 -10.22 -5.79 12.38
C VAL A 74 -10.20 -7.17 11.72
N ILE A 75 -9.20 -7.46 10.88
CA ILE A 75 -9.10 -8.74 10.17
C ILE A 75 -8.91 -9.90 11.16
N LEU A 76 -8.00 -9.76 12.12
CA LEU A 76 -7.75 -10.81 13.11
C LEU A 76 -8.96 -11.04 14.02
N ALA A 77 -9.68 -9.99 14.41
CA ALA A 77 -10.92 -10.13 15.19
C ALA A 77 -12.08 -10.69 14.38
N ALA A 78 -12.18 -10.34 13.08
CA ALA A 78 -13.29 -10.75 12.23
C ALA A 78 -13.28 -12.26 11.96
N ILE A 79 -12.12 -12.88 11.77
CA ILE A 79 -12.02 -14.32 11.46
C ILE A 79 -12.75 -15.21 12.48
N PRO A 80 -12.44 -15.18 13.79
CA PRO A 80 -13.16 -16.00 14.76
C PRO A 80 -14.64 -15.63 14.86
N VAL A 81 -14.99 -14.34 14.77
CA VAL A 81 -16.40 -13.89 14.79
C VAL A 81 -17.18 -14.47 13.62
N ILE A 82 -16.63 -14.40 12.41
CA ILE A 82 -17.23 -14.95 11.20
C ILE A 82 -17.44 -16.46 11.33
N LEU A 83 -16.44 -17.19 11.84
CA LEU A 83 -16.50 -18.64 11.98
C LEU A 83 -17.49 -19.09 13.07
N ILE A 84 -17.55 -18.38 14.21
CA ILE A 84 -18.44 -18.73 15.33
C ILE A 84 -19.91 -18.45 15.00
N PHE A 85 -20.17 -17.35 14.29
CA PHE A 85 -21.52 -16.88 14.01
C PHE A 85 -21.99 -17.18 12.56
N ASP A 86 -21.21 -17.93 11.80
CA ASP A 86 -21.48 -18.30 10.39
C ASP A 86 -21.88 -17.09 9.52
N ILE A 87 -21.08 -16.02 9.58
CA ILE A 87 -21.36 -14.75 8.89
C ILE A 87 -20.75 -14.78 7.48
N ALA A 88 -21.58 -14.57 6.46
CA ALA A 88 -21.09 -14.39 5.08
C ALA A 88 -20.13 -13.19 4.97
N ASN A 89 -18.88 -13.43 4.53
CA ASN A 89 -17.81 -12.42 4.54
C ASN A 89 -17.36 -11.93 3.15
N ASN A 90 -18.29 -11.64 2.26
CA ASN A 90 -17.93 -11.38 0.85
C ASN A 90 -17.48 -9.93 0.58
N VAL A 91 -17.64 -9.03 1.55
CA VAL A 91 -17.49 -7.59 1.32
C VAL A 91 -16.50 -6.89 2.26
N LEU A 92 -16.09 -7.51 3.38
CA LEU A 92 -15.28 -6.83 4.40
C LEU A 92 -13.94 -6.33 3.82
N SER A 93 -13.21 -7.19 3.12
CA SER A 93 -11.91 -6.81 2.52
C SER A 93 -12.05 -5.69 1.50
N ILE A 94 -13.11 -5.70 0.69
CA ILE A 94 -13.39 -4.66 -0.31
C ILE A 94 -13.79 -3.35 0.40
N ALA A 95 -14.62 -3.42 1.43
CA ALA A 95 -15.04 -2.27 2.22
C ALA A 95 -13.83 -1.61 2.92
N LEU A 96 -12.96 -2.42 3.53
CA LEU A 96 -11.71 -1.95 4.14
C LEU A 96 -10.79 -1.30 3.11
N LEU A 97 -10.60 -1.92 1.95
CA LEU A 97 -9.82 -1.35 0.85
C LEU A 97 -10.37 0.01 0.41
N GLY A 98 -11.69 0.06 0.16
CA GLY A 98 -12.39 1.26 -0.28
C GLY A 98 -12.32 2.39 0.75
N ALA A 99 -12.47 2.07 2.04
CA ALA A 99 -12.38 3.03 3.15
C ALA A 99 -10.98 3.66 3.23
N TRP A 100 -9.92 2.83 3.25
CA TRP A 100 -8.55 3.34 3.29
C TRP A 100 -8.17 4.10 2.03
N TYR A 101 -8.48 3.56 0.85
CA TYR A 101 -8.13 4.21 -0.40
C TYR A 101 -8.81 5.57 -0.50
N SER A 102 -10.09 5.65 -0.12
CA SER A 102 -10.86 6.89 -0.14
C SER A 102 -10.36 7.93 0.85
N ALA A 103 -9.95 7.51 2.05
CA ALA A 103 -9.51 8.39 3.12
C ALA A 103 -8.08 8.91 2.94
N VAL A 104 -7.15 8.02 2.53
CA VAL A 104 -5.70 8.31 2.55
C VAL A 104 -4.99 7.87 1.28
N GLY A 105 -5.31 6.69 0.72
CA GLY A 105 -4.60 6.15 -0.44
C GLY A 105 -4.64 7.06 -1.67
N ARG A 106 -5.80 7.65 -1.98
CA ARG A 106 -5.97 8.63 -3.07
C ARG A 106 -5.09 9.86 -2.89
N LYS A 107 -4.97 10.36 -1.65
CA LYS A 107 -4.14 11.55 -1.36
C LYS A 107 -2.68 11.29 -1.73
N GLN A 108 -2.17 10.10 -1.41
CA GLN A 108 -0.80 9.74 -1.78
C GLN A 108 -0.61 9.64 -3.30
N VAL A 109 -1.56 9.03 -4.01
CA VAL A 109 -1.53 8.94 -5.48
C VAL A 109 -1.46 10.33 -6.10
N THR A 110 -2.31 11.24 -5.67
CA THR A 110 -2.33 12.64 -6.13
C THR A 110 -1.02 13.34 -5.82
N LEU A 111 -0.51 13.25 -4.58
CA LEU A 111 0.73 13.91 -4.19
C LEU A 111 1.95 13.43 -4.99
N VAL A 112 2.07 12.13 -5.25
CA VAL A 112 3.18 11.59 -6.06
C VAL A 112 3.06 12.06 -7.51
N LYS A 113 1.83 12.06 -8.06
CA LYS A 113 1.57 12.55 -9.41
C LYS A 113 1.88 14.04 -9.55
N ASP A 114 1.45 14.86 -8.61
CA ASP A 114 1.61 16.32 -8.69
C ASP A 114 3.07 16.75 -8.46
N LYS A 115 3.81 16.06 -7.58
CA LYS A 115 5.20 16.43 -7.27
C LYS A 115 6.23 15.84 -8.23
N PHE A 116 6.02 14.59 -8.66
CA PHE A 116 7.03 13.83 -9.37
C PHE A 116 6.53 13.27 -10.71
N ASP A 117 5.22 13.30 -10.97
CA ASP A 117 4.55 12.66 -12.11
C ASP A 117 5.04 11.21 -12.32
N THR A 118 5.81 10.97 -13.37
CA THR A 118 6.44 9.69 -13.71
C THR A 118 7.96 9.69 -13.49
N ASN A 119 8.53 10.85 -13.13
CA ASN A 119 9.95 11.13 -12.99
C ASN A 119 10.43 10.97 -11.54
N TYR A 120 10.35 9.75 -11.04
CA TYR A 120 10.96 9.34 -9.77
C TYR A 120 11.58 7.95 -9.90
N PRO A 121 12.67 7.65 -9.18
CA PRO A 121 13.28 6.33 -9.20
C PRO A 121 12.34 5.31 -8.54
N ARG A 122 12.14 4.17 -9.20
CA ARG A 122 11.17 3.15 -8.77
C ARG A 122 11.85 2.08 -7.91
N ARG A 123 11.29 1.81 -6.73
CA ARG A 123 11.71 0.68 -5.90
C ARG A 123 11.31 -0.66 -6.51
N SER A 124 12.13 -1.67 -6.28
CA SER A 124 11.85 -3.04 -6.71
C SER A 124 10.71 -3.71 -5.91
N TRP A 125 9.98 -4.62 -6.57
CA TRP A 125 8.79 -5.27 -6.01
C TRP A 125 9.06 -6.60 -5.29
N GLY A 126 10.25 -7.19 -5.43
CA GLY A 126 10.52 -8.53 -4.92
C GLY A 126 10.26 -8.69 -3.42
N LYS A 127 10.80 -7.77 -2.60
CA LYS A 127 10.60 -7.80 -1.14
C LYS A 127 9.11 -7.59 -0.76
N PRO A 128 8.41 -6.54 -1.25
CA PRO A 128 6.97 -6.40 -1.01
C PRO A 128 6.18 -7.66 -1.37
N ILE A 129 6.35 -8.20 -2.59
CA ILE A 129 5.58 -9.36 -3.04
C ILE A 129 5.83 -10.57 -2.13
N LEU A 130 7.08 -10.82 -1.73
CA LEU A 130 7.40 -11.88 -0.78
C LEU A 130 6.66 -11.69 0.55
N PHE A 131 6.67 -10.48 1.12
CA PHE A 131 5.91 -10.19 2.34
C PHE A 131 4.39 -10.28 2.16
N GLY A 132 3.88 -9.94 0.97
CA GLY A 132 2.47 -10.13 0.61
C GLY A 132 2.08 -11.61 0.65
N ILE A 133 2.89 -12.48 0.04
CA ILE A 133 2.71 -13.93 0.05
C ILE A 133 2.78 -14.48 1.48
N LEU A 134 3.81 -14.09 2.24
CA LEU A 134 3.97 -14.53 3.63
C LEU A 134 2.82 -14.05 4.52
N GLY A 135 2.32 -12.83 4.29
CA GLY A 135 1.18 -12.28 5.02
C GLY A 135 -0.10 -13.07 4.77
N VAL A 136 -0.37 -13.41 3.51
CA VAL A 136 -1.51 -14.28 3.15
C VAL A 136 -1.35 -15.68 3.74
N GLY A 137 -0.17 -16.29 3.61
CA GLY A 137 0.11 -17.61 4.21
C GLY A 137 -0.02 -17.62 5.74
N GLY A 138 0.45 -16.57 6.42
CA GLY A 138 0.29 -16.39 7.85
C GLY A 138 -1.18 -16.23 8.28
N LEU A 139 -1.98 -15.52 7.49
CA LEU A 139 -3.41 -15.38 7.74
C LEU A 139 -4.15 -16.71 7.59
N PHE A 140 -3.81 -17.49 6.55
CA PHE A 140 -4.35 -18.85 6.39
C PHE A 140 -3.97 -19.74 7.57
N LEU A 141 -2.71 -19.75 7.99
CA LEU A 141 -2.27 -20.51 9.15
C LEU A 141 -3.04 -20.10 10.42
N TYR A 142 -3.19 -18.80 10.66
CA TYR A 142 -3.97 -18.29 11.78
C TYR A 142 -5.42 -18.79 11.73
N ALA A 143 -6.10 -18.67 10.58
CA ALA A 143 -7.46 -19.16 10.41
C ALA A 143 -7.56 -20.67 10.64
N SER A 144 -6.61 -21.47 10.15
CA SER A 144 -6.57 -22.92 10.39
C SER A 144 -6.43 -23.25 11.88
N VAL A 145 -5.60 -22.50 12.62
CA VAL A 145 -5.48 -22.66 14.08
C VAL A 145 -6.79 -22.32 14.79
N VAL A 146 -7.46 -21.23 14.40
CA VAL A 146 -8.77 -20.86 14.96
C VAL A 146 -9.79 -21.97 14.72
N VAL A 147 -9.91 -22.47 13.49
CA VAL A 147 -10.81 -23.59 13.15
C VAL A 147 -10.49 -24.83 13.98
N PHE A 148 -9.21 -25.20 14.08
CA PHE A 148 -8.78 -26.33 14.88
C PHE A 148 -9.19 -26.20 16.36
N ILE A 149 -9.01 -25.02 16.95
CA ILE A 149 -9.43 -24.74 18.34
C ILE A 149 -10.96 -24.87 18.47
N LEU A 150 -11.74 -24.31 17.54
CA LEU A 150 -13.20 -24.39 17.57
C LEU A 150 -13.69 -25.84 17.51
N ILE A 151 -13.06 -26.68 16.68
CA ILE A 151 -13.37 -28.12 16.60
C ILE A 151 -13.08 -28.81 17.95
N LEU A 152 -11.92 -28.53 18.58
CA LEU A 152 -11.58 -29.08 19.90
C LEU A 152 -12.56 -28.65 20.99
N MET A 153 -13.13 -27.45 20.88
CA MET A 153 -14.13 -26.93 21.82
C MET A 153 -15.53 -27.51 21.59
N GLY A 154 -15.73 -28.35 20.57
CA GLY A 154 -17.04 -28.86 20.19
C GLY A 154 -17.98 -27.77 19.66
N ALA A 155 -17.43 -26.65 19.19
CA ALA A 155 -18.23 -25.68 18.46
C ALA A 155 -18.72 -26.35 17.16
N PRO A 156 -20.00 -26.18 16.78
CA PRO A 156 -20.53 -26.81 15.59
C PRO A 156 -19.71 -26.36 14.38
N SER A 157 -19.07 -27.30 13.70
CA SER A 157 -18.64 -27.09 12.32
C SER A 157 -19.91 -27.04 11.49
N SER A 158 -20.23 -25.85 10.98
CA SER A 158 -21.25 -25.62 9.93
C SER A 158 -21.17 -26.67 8.84
#